data_AF-A0A7X8MRC8-F1
#
_entry.id   AF-A0A7X8MRC8-F1
#
_cell.length_a   1.000
_cell.length_b   1.000
_cell.length_c   1.000
_cell.angle_alpha   90.00
_cell.angle_beta   90.00
_cell.angle_gamma   90.00
#
_symmetry.space_group_name_H-M   'P 1'
#
loop_
_entity.id
_entity.type
_entity.pdbx_description
1 polymer ?
#
loop_
_entity_poly.entity_id
_entity_poly.type
_entity_poly.pdbx_seq_one_letter_code
_entity_poly.pdbx_strand_id
1 'polypeptide(L)'
;KYISSLFSELKKFKSKHGVYGVLGNHDHGADPKEIISAMKEAGITCLNNRAIWLSIGINRIRIGGVGDFWRDTPDITPIIKDVKKEFVILLSHNPDYAEEIKTGKIDLVLSGHTHGGQGTIFGLWAPFIPSIYGQKYRTGLIKAPRTKVLVSNGIGNVACCIPIRFFARPQINIIYLNKN
;
A
#
# COMPACT_ATOMS: atom_id res chain seq x y z
N LYS A 1 -14.48 -4.88 -15.25
CA LYS A 1 -14.06 -4.55 -16.64
C LYS A 1 -12.55 -4.65 -16.88
N TYR A 2 -11.67 -4.17 -15.98
CA TYR A 2 -10.21 -4.16 -16.20
C TYR A 2 -9.41 -5.16 -15.34
N ILE A 3 -10.07 -5.98 -14.53
CA ILE A 3 -9.42 -6.92 -13.60
C ILE A 3 -8.52 -7.89 -14.38
N SER A 4 -9.07 -8.62 -15.34
CA SER A 4 -8.32 -9.60 -16.14
C SER A 4 -7.12 -8.98 -16.89
N SER A 5 -7.31 -7.85 -17.58
CA SER A 5 -6.22 -7.22 -18.34
C SER A 5 -5.11 -6.70 -17.43
N LEU A 6 -5.46 -6.10 -16.27
CA LEU A 6 -4.48 -5.65 -15.28
C LEU A 6 -3.65 -6.82 -14.75
N PHE A 7 -4.31 -7.88 -14.28
CA PHE A 7 -3.60 -9.02 -13.68
C PHE A 7 -2.79 -9.82 -14.71
N SER A 8 -3.17 -9.82 -15.98
CA SER A 8 -2.35 -10.37 -17.08
C SER A 8 -1.01 -9.64 -17.22
N GLU A 9 -1.01 -8.30 -17.15
CA GLU A 9 0.22 -7.51 -17.17
C GLU A 9 1.03 -7.69 -15.89
N LEU A 10 0.37 -7.70 -14.73
CA LEU A 10 1.05 -7.86 -13.43
C LEU A 10 1.73 -9.24 -13.30
N LYS A 11 1.18 -10.29 -13.91
CA LYS A 11 1.75 -11.64 -13.93
C LYS A 11 3.17 -11.71 -14.51
N LYS A 12 3.54 -10.72 -15.33
CA LYS A 12 4.88 -10.60 -15.93
C LYS A 12 5.94 -10.18 -14.91
N PHE A 13 5.55 -9.56 -13.78
CA PHE A 13 6.50 -9.22 -12.72
C PHE A 13 6.98 -10.49 -11.99
N LYS A 14 8.30 -10.70 -12.01
CA LYS A 14 8.96 -11.77 -11.27
C LYS A 14 9.89 -11.17 -10.22
N SER A 15 9.78 -11.69 -9.01
CA SER A 15 10.59 -11.29 -7.87
C SER A 15 11.11 -12.53 -7.17
N LYS A 16 12.39 -12.50 -6.78
CA LYS A 16 13.05 -13.59 -6.04
C LYS A 16 12.29 -13.97 -4.76
N HIS A 17 11.72 -12.99 -4.09
CA HIS A 17 11.08 -13.17 -2.78
C HIS A 17 9.56 -13.05 -2.84
N GLY A 18 8.95 -13.14 -4.03
CA GLY A 18 7.51 -13.06 -4.21
C GLY A 18 6.97 -11.65 -4.50
N VAL A 19 5.68 -11.60 -4.82
CA VAL A 19 4.92 -10.38 -5.10
C VAL A 19 3.72 -10.35 -4.16
N TYR A 20 3.53 -9.24 -3.47
CA TYR A 20 2.56 -9.09 -2.39
C TYR A 20 1.67 -7.89 -2.62
N GLY A 21 0.41 -7.98 -2.20
CA GLY A 21 -0.54 -6.88 -2.31
C GLY A 21 -1.62 -6.93 -1.24
N VAL A 22 -2.34 -5.81 -1.09
CA VAL A 22 -3.54 -5.66 -0.27
C VAL A 22 -4.63 -5.05 -1.13
N LEU A 23 -5.88 -5.26 -0.74
CA LEU A 23 -7.02 -4.63 -1.38
C LEU A 23 -7.10 -3.16 -0.98
N GLY A 24 -7.53 -2.32 -1.92
CA GLY A 24 -7.95 -0.96 -1.67
C GLY A 24 -9.46 -0.78 -1.70
N ASN A 25 -9.92 0.40 -1.29
CA ASN A 25 -11.34 0.76 -1.24
C ASN A 25 -12.10 0.50 -2.57
N HIS A 26 -11.44 0.69 -3.72
CA HIS A 26 -12.04 0.43 -5.04
C HIS A 26 -12.19 -1.07 -5.35
N ASP A 27 -11.34 -1.93 -4.79
CA ASP A 27 -11.45 -3.38 -4.97
C ASP A 27 -12.69 -3.92 -4.25
N HIS A 28 -12.96 -3.40 -3.04
CA HIS A 28 -14.19 -3.69 -2.31
C HIS A 28 -15.45 -3.17 -3.01
N GLY A 29 -15.35 -2.07 -3.75
CA GLY A 29 -16.45 -1.53 -4.55
C GLY A 29 -16.72 -2.28 -5.86
N ALA A 30 -15.77 -3.10 -6.31
CA ALA A 30 -15.91 -3.94 -7.50
C ALA A 30 -16.35 -5.35 -7.10
N ASP A 31 -15.41 -6.28 -6.94
CA ASP A 31 -15.64 -7.60 -6.35
C ASP A 31 -14.34 -8.07 -5.68
N PRO A 32 -14.24 -8.04 -4.33
CA PRO A 32 -13.02 -8.41 -3.65
C PRO A 32 -12.66 -9.89 -3.83
N LYS A 33 -13.65 -10.78 -4.04
CA LYS A 33 -13.39 -12.22 -4.26
C LYS A 33 -12.79 -12.46 -5.64
N GLU A 34 -13.35 -11.83 -6.67
CA GLU A 34 -12.81 -11.89 -8.03
C GLU A 34 -11.36 -11.38 -8.06
N ILE A 35 -11.10 -10.25 -7.39
CA ILE A 35 -9.77 -9.63 -7.35
C ILE A 35 -8.76 -10.50 -6.61
N ILE A 36 -9.13 -11.08 -5.46
CA ILE A 36 -8.27 -12.03 -4.75
C ILE A 36 -7.95 -13.25 -5.63
N SER A 37 -8.93 -13.77 -6.39
CA SER A 37 -8.68 -14.88 -7.33
C SER A 37 -7.69 -14.47 -8.42
N ALA A 38 -7.91 -13.30 -9.03
CA ALA A 38 -7.04 -12.78 -10.08
C ALA A 38 -5.61 -12.48 -9.59
N MET A 39 -5.46 -11.96 -8.37
CA MET A 39 -4.16 -11.82 -7.70
C MET A 39 -3.45 -13.18 -7.60
N LYS A 40 -4.15 -14.20 -7.11
CA LYS A 40 -3.60 -15.56 -6.96
C LYS A 40 -3.16 -16.13 -8.30
N GLU A 41 -3.97 -16.01 -9.35
CA GLU A 41 -3.66 -16.47 -10.71
C GLU A 41 -2.48 -15.73 -11.36
N ALA A 42 -2.25 -14.48 -10.98
CA ALA A 42 -1.10 -13.68 -11.37
C ALA A 42 0.17 -13.98 -10.55
N GLY A 43 0.08 -14.82 -9.51
CA GLY A 43 1.20 -15.12 -8.61
C GLY A 43 1.44 -14.05 -7.53
N ILE A 44 0.42 -13.22 -7.25
CA ILE A 44 0.45 -12.18 -6.23
C ILE A 44 -0.24 -12.73 -4.97
N THR A 45 0.48 -12.71 -3.85
CA THR A 45 -0.09 -13.12 -2.56
C THR A 45 -0.81 -11.95 -1.92
N CYS A 46 -2.13 -12.08 -1.73
CA CYS A 46 -2.91 -11.11 -0.98
C CYS A 46 -2.63 -11.24 0.52
N LEU A 47 -2.27 -10.12 1.16
CA LEU A 47 -1.89 -10.02 2.57
C LEU A 47 -2.95 -9.30 3.42
N ASN A 48 -4.19 -9.12 2.98
CA ASN A 48 -5.24 -8.52 3.83
C ASN A 48 -5.33 -9.25 5.18
N ASN A 49 -5.07 -8.50 6.27
CA ASN A 49 -5.03 -8.96 7.65
C ASN A 49 -4.16 -10.21 7.85
N ARG A 50 -3.05 -10.29 7.10
CA ARG A 50 -2.12 -11.42 7.11
C ARG A 50 -0.69 -10.93 7.05
N ALA A 51 0.23 -11.80 7.47
CA ALA A 51 1.64 -11.51 7.38
C ALA A 51 2.45 -12.77 7.12
N ILE A 52 3.63 -12.54 6.56
CA ILE A 52 4.61 -13.57 6.24
C ILE A 52 5.98 -13.18 6.77
N TRP A 53 6.81 -14.19 6.99
CA TRP A 53 8.24 -14.01 7.20
C TRP A 53 8.96 -14.20 5.87
N LEU A 54 9.81 -13.24 5.50
CA LEU A 54 10.75 -13.40 4.41
C LEU A 54 12.16 -13.56 4.98
N SER A 55 12.78 -14.70 4.68
CA SER A 55 14.18 -14.94 5.03
C SER A 55 15.11 -14.34 3.97
N ILE A 56 16.04 -13.49 4.40
CA ILE A 56 17.04 -12.83 3.56
C ILE A 56 18.42 -13.17 4.14
N GLY A 57 19.04 -14.22 3.60
CA GLY A 57 20.24 -14.84 4.17
C GLY A 57 19.93 -15.38 5.56
N ILE A 58 20.70 -14.93 6.56
CA ILE A 58 20.50 -15.28 7.98
C ILE A 58 19.47 -14.39 8.70
N ASN A 59 19.02 -13.32 8.07
CA ASN A 59 18.06 -12.39 8.67
C ASN A 59 16.65 -12.70 8.17
N ARG A 60 15.63 -12.15 8.84
CA ARG A 60 14.26 -12.20 8.37
C ARG A 60 13.60 -10.84 8.50
N ILE A 61 12.71 -10.52 7.56
CA ILE A 61 11.83 -9.36 7.62
C ILE A 61 10.38 -9.84 7.71
N ARG A 62 9.55 -9.07 8.40
CA ARG A 62 8.10 -9.28 8.42
C ARG A 62 7.47 -8.43 7.33
N ILE A 63 6.68 -9.05 6.45
CA ILE A 63 5.80 -8.30 5.56
C ILE A 63 4.36 -8.62 5.94
N GLY A 64 3.61 -7.60 6.31
CA GLY A 64 2.22 -7.69 6.69
C GLY A 64 1.34 -6.82 5.82
N GLY A 65 0.07 -7.18 5.69
CA GLY A 65 -0.95 -6.33 5.10
C GLY A 65 -2.16 -6.26 6.01
N VAL A 66 -2.89 -5.15 5.93
CA VAL A 66 -4.18 -4.96 6.60
C VAL A 66 -5.29 -4.75 5.58
N GLY A 67 -6.53 -5.00 5.98
CA GLY A 67 -7.72 -4.61 5.23
C GLY A 67 -7.76 -3.10 4.97
N ASP A 68 -8.51 -2.69 3.96
CA ASP A 68 -8.71 -1.27 3.65
C ASP A 68 -9.39 -0.53 4.81
N PHE A 69 -8.90 0.67 5.12
CA PHE A 69 -9.38 1.43 6.28
C PHE A 69 -10.81 1.98 6.12
N TRP A 70 -11.27 2.18 4.88
CA TRP A 70 -12.59 2.75 4.61
C TRP A 70 -13.65 1.69 4.30
N ARG A 71 -13.24 0.52 3.81
CA ARG A 71 -14.14 -0.51 3.27
C ARG A 71 -13.96 -1.89 3.88
N ASP A 72 -13.03 -2.06 4.80
CA ASP A 72 -12.76 -3.31 5.52
C ASP A 72 -12.43 -3.01 7.00
N THR A 73 -12.06 -4.04 7.76
CA THR A 73 -11.54 -3.91 9.13
C THR A 73 -10.04 -4.21 9.14
N PRO A 74 -9.17 -3.20 9.33
CA PRO A 74 -7.73 -3.43 9.50
C PRO A 74 -7.43 -4.17 10.81
N ASP A 75 -6.76 -5.32 10.72
CA ASP A 75 -6.26 -6.07 11.87
C ASP A 75 -4.74 -6.19 11.82
N ILE A 76 -4.08 -5.46 12.71
CA ILE A 76 -2.62 -5.43 12.83
C ILE A 76 -2.08 -6.60 13.67
N THR A 77 -2.94 -7.31 14.40
CA THR A 77 -2.54 -8.36 15.35
C THR A 77 -1.69 -9.44 14.70
N PRO A 78 -2.09 -10.01 13.54
CA PRO A 78 -1.29 -11.01 12.86
C PRO A 78 0.04 -10.45 12.39
N ILE A 79 0.18 -9.15 12.15
CA ILE A 79 1.40 -8.54 11.61
C ILE A 79 2.48 -8.47 12.69
N ILE A 80 2.10 -8.07 13.90
CA ILE A 80 3.02 -7.85 15.02
C ILE A 80 3.24 -9.07 15.90
N LYS A 81 2.45 -10.13 15.69
CA LYS A 81 2.60 -11.39 16.41
C LYS A 81 3.99 -11.97 16.19
N ASP A 82 4.65 -12.36 17.29
CA ASP A 82 5.98 -12.96 17.33
C ASP A 82 7.13 -12.06 16.81
N VAL A 83 6.85 -10.80 16.50
CA VAL A 83 7.87 -9.78 16.18
C VAL A 83 8.54 -9.33 17.47
N LYS A 84 9.87 -9.44 17.50
CA LYS A 84 10.72 -8.96 18.60
C LYS A 84 11.56 -7.76 18.16
N LYS A 85 12.47 -7.97 17.22
CA LYS A 85 13.47 -6.97 16.75
C LYS A 85 13.60 -6.92 15.23
N GLU A 86 12.84 -7.74 14.53
CA GLU A 86 12.86 -7.83 13.08
C GLU A 86 12.23 -6.58 12.46
N PHE A 87 12.76 -6.21 11.29
CA PHE A 87 12.20 -5.11 10.51
C PHE A 87 10.82 -5.49 9.97
N VAL A 88 9.82 -4.64 10.19
CA VAL A 88 8.44 -4.87 9.77
C VAL A 88 7.98 -3.84 8.73
N ILE A 89 7.57 -4.36 7.58
CA ILE A 89 6.91 -3.61 6.51
C ILE A 89 5.42 -3.92 6.56
N LEU A 90 4.61 -2.87 6.68
CA LEU A 90 3.16 -2.95 6.61
C LEU A 90 2.66 -2.40 5.27
N LEU A 91 1.83 -3.17 4.58
CA LEU A 91 1.07 -2.72 3.43
C LEU A 91 -0.31 -2.27 3.92
N SER A 92 -0.66 -1.02 3.65
CA SER A 92 -2.01 -0.50 3.88
C SER A 92 -2.38 0.40 2.73
N HIS A 93 -3.52 0.13 2.07
CA HIS A 93 -3.93 0.94 0.93
C HIS A 93 -4.07 2.42 1.30
N ASN A 94 -4.80 2.69 2.39
CA ASN A 94 -5.07 4.03 2.88
C ASN A 94 -4.02 4.47 3.91
N PRO A 95 -3.28 5.58 3.67
CA PRO A 95 -2.25 6.06 4.58
C PRO A 95 -2.77 6.56 5.93
N ASP A 96 -4.05 6.95 6.03
CA ASP A 96 -4.64 7.46 7.27
C ASP A 96 -4.61 6.43 8.40
N TYR A 97 -4.61 5.14 8.06
CA TYR A 97 -4.52 4.07 9.06
C TYR A 97 -3.24 4.16 9.91
N ALA A 98 -2.18 4.78 9.39
CA ALA A 98 -0.92 4.94 10.14
C ALA A 98 -1.09 5.76 11.43
N GLU A 99 -2.11 6.59 11.52
CA GLU A 99 -2.44 7.38 12.71
C GLU A 99 -3.12 6.54 13.80
N GLU A 100 -3.79 5.45 13.41
CA GLU A 100 -4.46 4.51 14.32
C GLU A 100 -3.49 3.46 14.90
N ILE A 101 -2.26 3.39 14.39
CA ILE A 101 -1.26 2.41 14.84
C ILE A 101 -0.73 2.78 16.24
N LYS A 102 -1.15 2.01 17.25
CA LYS A 102 -0.77 2.22 18.67
C LYS A 102 0.54 1.54 19.09
N THR A 103 1.13 0.73 18.22
CA THR A 103 2.35 -0.04 18.49
C THR A 103 3.58 0.57 17.82
N GLY A 104 4.75 0.46 18.46
CA GLY A 104 6.04 0.88 17.88
C GLY A 104 6.77 -0.22 17.11
N LYS A 105 6.09 -1.34 16.79
CA LYS A 105 6.69 -2.51 16.12
C LYS A 105 6.70 -2.43 14.59
N ILE A 106 6.15 -1.37 14.00
CA ILE A 106 6.11 -1.19 12.55
C ILE A 106 7.14 -0.16 12.14
N ASP A 107 8.12 -0.55 11.33
CA ASP A 107 9.20 0.35 10.91
C ASP A 107 8.82 1.19 9.69
N LEU A 108 8.04 0.60 8.77
CA LEU A 108 7.65 1.23 7.52
C LEU A 108 6.26 0.80 7.07
N VAL A 109 5.40 1.76 6.76
CA VAL A 109 4.12 1.56 6.09
C VAL A 109 4.24 1.98 4.63
N LEU A 110 3.79 1.14 3.72
CA LEU A 110 3.69 1.43 2.29
C LEU A 110 2.22 1.63 1.93
N SER A 111 1.90 2.81 1.40
CA SER A 111 0.53 3.20 1.10
C SER A 111 0.39 3.87 -0.27
N GLY A 112 -0.85 3.93 -0.73
CA GLY A 112 -1.24 4.59 -1.97
C GLY A 112 -2.46 5.46 -1.72
N HIS A 113 -3.56 5.14 -2.41
CA HIS A 113 -4.90 5.73 -2.24
C HIS A 113 -5.07 7.19 -2.66
N THR A 114 -4.08 8.06 -2.42
CA THR A 114 -4.24 9.51 -2.65
C THR A 114 -4.05 9.94 -4.10
N HIS A 115 -3.42 9.10 -4.93
CA HIS A 115 -3.02 9.44 -6.30
C HIS A 115 -2.19 10.74 -6.42
N GLY A 116 -1.56 11.19 -5.33
CA GLY A 116 -0.89 12.49 -5.27
C GLY A 116 -1.84 13.70 -5.30
N GLY A 117 -3.15 13.48 -5.07
CA GLY A 117 -4.22 14.45 -5.22
C GLY A 117 -4.82 14.52 -6.64
N GLN A 118 -4.23 13.81 -7.62
CA GLN A 118 -4.59 13.78 -9.04
C GLN A 118 -4.52 15.13 -9.78
N GLY A 119 -5.11 16.20 -9.24
CA GLY A 119 -4.93 17.58 -9.68
C GLY A 119 -4.30 18.43 -8.58
N THR A 120 -3.18 19.09 -8.87
CA THR A 120 -2.49 19.96 -7.91
C THR A 120 -2.22 21.32 -8.51
N ILE A 121 -2.24 22.35 -7.68
CA ILE A 121 -1.82 23.71 -8.02
C ILE A 121 -0.30 23.72 -8.03
N PHE A 122 0.29 23.64 -9.23
CA PHE A 122 1.73 23.60 -9.49
C PHE A 122 2.51 22.53 -8.69
N GLY A 123 1.87 21.41 -8.35
CA GLY A 123 2.52 20.35 -7.56
C GLY A 123 2.64 20.64 -6.07
N LEU A 124 2.25 21.84 -5.60
CA LEU A 124 2.44 22.28 -4.23
C LEU A 124 1.28 21.89 -3.32
N TRP A 125 0.04 22.02 -3.81
CA TRP A 125 -1.17 21.82 -3.03
C TRP A 125 -2.26 21.16 -3.87
N ALA A 126 -3.02 20.24 -3.28
CA ALA A 126 -4.14 19.57 -3.95
C ALA A 126 -5.48 19.95 -3.28
N PRO A 127 -6.46 20.48 -4.01
CA PRO A 127 -7.76 20.85 -3.44
C PRO A 127 -8.55 19.66 -2.91
N PHE A 128 -8.37 18.49 -3.51
CA PHE A 128 -9.05 17.26 -3.12
C PHE A 128 -8.03 16.16 -2.89
N ILE A 129 -8.02 15.61 -1.69
CA ILE A 129 -7.21 14.46 -1.31
C ILE A 129 -8.11 13.50 -0.55
N PRO A 130 -8.17 12.21 -0.91
CA PRO A 130 -8.90 11.21 -0.16
C PRO A 130 -8.11 10.82 1.10
N SER A 131 -8.00 11.76 2.04
CA SER A 131 -7.35 11.59 3.35
C SER A 131 -7.93 12.59 4.33
N ILE A 132 -8.25 12.15 5.55
CA ILE A 132 -8.74 13.03 6.62
C ILE A 132 -7.66 13.99 7.12
N TYR A 133 -6.38 13.67 6.88
CA TYR A 133 -5.22 14.51 7.21
C TYR A 133 -4.71 15.33 6.01
N GLY A 134 -5.43 15.28 4.88
CA GLY A 134 -5.21 16.13 3.71
C GLY A 134 -3.78 16.07 3.16
N GLN A 135 -3.11 17.23 3.10
CA GLN A 135 -1.79 17.36 2.48
C GLN A 135 -0.70 16.51 3.16
N LYS A 136 -0.86 16.19 4.45
CA LYS A 136 0.11 15.40 5.21
C LYS A 136 0.40 14.06 4.52
N TYR A 137 -0.63 13.38 4.04
CA TYR A 137 -0.53 12.08 3.39
C TYR A 137 -0.63 12.14 1.87
N ARG A 138 -0.35 13.30 1.25
CA ARG A 138 -0.47 13.44 -0.21
C ARG A 138 0.48 12.52 -0.97
N THR A 139 1.78 12.59 -0.69
CA THR A 139 2.84 11.90 -1.45
C THR A 139 4.15 11.89 -0.67
N GLY A 140 5.01 10.90 -0.90
CA GLY A 140 6.36 10.84 -0.35
C GLY A 140 6.47 10.19 1.02
N LEU A 141 7.64 10.34 1.65
CA LEU A 141 7.95 9.74 2.95
C LEU A 141 7.57 10.69 4.09
N ILE A 142 6.67 10.23 4.95
CA ILE A 142 6.03 11.01 6.01
C ILE A 142 6.28 10.33 7.35
N LYS A 143 6.42 11.14 8.40
CA LYS A 143 6.52 10.66 9.78
C LYS A 143 5.12 10.63 10.41
N ALA A 144 4.62 9.43 10.66
CA ALA A 144 3.42 9.19 11.47
C ALA A 144 3.82 9.11 12.96
N PRO A 145 2.85 9.09 13.91
CA PRO A 145 3.16 9.15 15.34
C PRO A 145 4.13 8.06 15.83
N ARG A 146 4.01 6.83 15.29
CA ARG A 146 4.81 5.68 15.73
C ARG A 146 5.59 4.97 14.63
N THR A 147 5.52 5.45 13.39
CA THR A 147 6.13 4.80 12.23
C THR A 147 6.41 5.80 11.10
N LYS A 148 7.04 5.34 10.03
CA LYS A 148 7.20 6.09 8.78
C LYS A 148 6.24 5.54 7.74
N VAL A 149 5.67 6.41 6.92
CA VAL A 149 4.72 6.05 5.87
C VAL A 149 5.26 6.56 4.54
N LEU A 150 5.46 5.69 3.57
CA LEU A 150 5.71 6.08 2.20
C LEU A 150 4.39 6.05 1.42
N VAL A 151 3.92 7.22 1.00
CA VAL A 151 2.73 7.35 0.15
C VAL A 151 3.16 7.46 -1.31
N SER A 152 2.82 6.45 -2.10
CA SER A 152 3.00 6.44 -3.55
C SER A 152 1.82 7.10 -4.26
N ASN A 153 2.09 7.88 -5.31
CA ASN A 153 1.04 8.39 -6.20
C ASN A 153 0.38 7.28 -7.05
N GLY A 154 0.91 6.06 -7.01
CA GLY A 154 0.48 4.93 -7.82
C GLY A 154 0.63 5.19 -9.33
N ILE A 155 0.17 4.24 -10.14
CA ILE A 155 0.23 4.31 -11.60
C ILE A 155 -1.13 4.58 -12.26
N GLY A 156 -2.23 4.26 -11.58
CA GLY A 156 -3.61 4.38 -12.11
C GLY A 156 -4.29 5.69 -11.72
N ASN A 157 -5.48 5.98 -12.24
CA ASN A 157 -6.23 7.19 -11.92
C ASN A 157 -7.46 6.86 -11.06
N VAL A 158 -8.03 7.86 -10.39
CA VAL A 158 -9.36 7.73 -9.78
C VAL A 158 -10.38 7.64 -10.92
N ALA A 159 -11.03 6.48 -11.04
CA ALA A 159 -11.95 6.17 -12.14
C ALA A 159 -13.18 7.09 -12.22
N CYS A 160 -13.56 7.71 -11.10
CA CYS A 160 -14.69 8.65 -11.03
C CYS A 160 -14.34 10.04 -11.60
N CYS A 161 -13.06 10.37 -11.72
CA CYS A 161 -12.60 11.64 -12.26
C CYS A 161 -12.09 11.48 -13.69
N ILE A 162 -11.98 12.60 -14.42
CA ILE A 162 -11.28 12.65 -15.70
C ILE A 162 -9.87 12.07 -15.48
N PRO A 163 -9.40 11.09 -16.30
CA PRO A 163 -8.15 10.36 -16.10
C PRO A 163 -6.92 11.20 -16.45
N ILE A 164 -6.93 12.48 -16.08
CA ILE A 164 -5.86 13.45 -16.28
C ILE A 164 -5.25 13.74 -14.91
N ARG A 165 -3.91 13.74 -14.88
CA ARG A 165 -3.12 14.13 -13.72
C ARG A 165 -2.45 15.47 -13.99
N PHE A 166 -2.65 16.45 -13.11
CA PHE A 166 -1.95 17.74 -13.17
C PHE A 166 -0.92 17.83 -12.05
N PHE A 167 0.35 17.83 -12.42
CA PHE A 167 1.51 17.87 -11.52
C PHE A 167 1.55 16.76 -10.44
N ALA A 168 0.78 15.67 -10.63
CA ALA A 168 0.75 14.47 -9.79
C ALA A 168 1.25 13.25 -10.57
N ARG A 169 2.55 13.21 -10.89
CA ARG A 169 3.14 12.18 -11.77
C ARG A 169 2.92 10.76 -11.20
N PRO A 170 2.62 9.76 -12.07
CA PRO A 170 2.65 8.34 -11.70
C PRO A 170 3.99 7.95 -11.08
N GLN A 171 3.96 7.02 -10.12
CA GLN A 171 5.15 6.62 -9.38
C GLN A 171 5.25 5.10 -9.21
N ILE A 172 6.46 4.59 -9.42
CA ILE A 172 6.93 3.28 -8.96
C ILE A 172 8.13 3.58 -8.06
N ASN A 173 8.04 3.18 -6.79
CA ASN A 173 9.08 3.45 -5.81
C ASN A 173 10.02 2.24 -5.68
N ILE A 174 11.33 2.48 -5.75
CA ILE A 174 12.37 1.49 -5.46
C ILE A 174 12.93 1.81 -4.08
N ILE A 175 12.85 0.84 -3.17
CA ILE A 175 13.28 0.99 -1.78
C ILE A 175 14.47 0.07 -1.54
N TYR A 176 15.58 0.66 -1.12
CA TYR A 176 16.77 -0.07 -0.71
C TYR A 176 16.78 -0.21 0.81
N LEU A 177 16.76 -1.45 1.29
CA LEU A 177 16.88 -1.76 2.72
C LEU A 177 18.31 -2.19 3.00
N ASN A 178 19.00 -1.39 3.81
CA ASN A 178 20.37 -1.69 4.24
C ASN A 178 20.34 -2.20 5.68
N LYS A 179 21.17 -3.20 5.95
CA LYS A 179 21.47 -3.60 7.32
C LYS A 179 22.48 -2.59 7.87
N ASN A 180 22.12 -1.92 8.96
CA ASN A 180 23.07 -1.14 9.76
C ASN A 180 24.04 -2.08 10.47
#